data_AF-A0A1Y3QXY5-F1
#
_entry.id   AF-A0A1Y3QXY5-F1
#
_cell.length_a   1.000
_cell.length_b   1.000
_cell.length_c   1.000
_cell.angle_alpha   90.00
_cell.angle_beta   90.00
_cell.angle_gamma   90.00
#
_symmetry.space_group_name_H-M   'P 1'
#
loop_
_entity.id
_entity.type
_entity.pdbx_description
1 polymer ?
#
loop_
_entity_poly.entity_id
_entity_poly.type
_entity_poly.pdbx_seq_one_letter_code
_entity_poly.pdbx_strand_id
1 'polypeptide(L)'
;MAEAKAEEQETASGLASTREKAAMAGNQRAESGSRFTEAQKAHLLDLIAKWRKRLHLEHWTIRVEWDEPANEDAILSINVICGRHLAYIRVGDFFDHSPAQQENAVCHELIHCVFDAFWYEVDALAISTLRSEDYHRMNGVLKRHMERVVDHLATAFAPIDDSALRHGAKLAVSGRRP
;
A
#
# COMPACT_ATOMS: atom_id res chain seq x y z
N MET A 1 -18.61 32.75 49.81
CA MET A 1 -19.16 32.39 48.49
C MET A 1 -18.92 33.53 47.49
N ALA A 2 -17.66 33.78 47.09
CA ALA A 2 -17.35 34.79 46.08
C ALA A 2 -16.02 34.56 45.32
N GLU A 3 -15.37 33.41 45.46
CA GLU A 3 -14.02 33.18 44.90
C GLU A 3 -13.93 31.96 43.97
N ALA A 4 -15.05 31.45 43.47
CA ALA A 4 -15.08 30.29 42.57
C ALA A 4 -15.73 30.58 41.20
N LYS A 5 -15.72 31.85 40.75
CA LYS A 5 -16.34 32.25 39.47
C LYS A 5 -15.44 33.08 38.54
N ALA A 6 -14.17 33.32 38.88
CA ALA A 6 -13.28 34.15 38.08
C ALA A 6 -12.27 33.35 37.22
N GLU A 7 -11.98 32.08 37.53
CA GLU A 7 -11.00 31.28 36.79
C GLU A 7 -11.57 30.56 35.54
N GLU A 8 -12.88 30.53 35.37
CA GLU A 8 -13.53 29.79 34.26
C GLU A 8 -13.76 30.65 32.99
N GLN A 9 -13.46 31.95 33.02
CA GLN A 9 -13.68 32.84 31.88
C GLN A 9 -12.41 33.21 31.09
N GLU A 10 -11.21 32.95 31.62
CA GLU A 10 -9.96 33.31 30.93
C GLU A 10 -9.38 32.18 30.05
N THR A 11 -9.82 30.93 30.23
CA THR A 11 -9.35 29.78 29.42
C THR A 11 -10.10 29.62 28.10
N ALA A 12 -11.28 30.22 27.94
CA ALA A 12 -12.08 30.11 26.71
C ALA A 12 -11.65 31.07 25.60
N SER A 13 -11.00 32.19 25.93
CA SER A 13 -10.60 33.23 24.97
C SER A 13 -9.30 32.90 24.22
N GLY A 14 -8.36 32.21 24.87
CA GLY A 14 -7.09 31.81 24.26
C GLY A 14 -7.21 30.68 23.21
N LEU A 15 -8.18 29.79 23.37
CA LEU A 15 -8.39 28.62 22.49
C LEU A 15 -9.18 28.94 21.21
N ALA A 16 -9.94 30.04 21.19
CA ALA A 16 -10.66 30.49 19.99
C ALA A 16 -9.72 31.18 18.98
N SER A 17 -8.71 31.92 19.46
CA SER A 17 -7.77 32.67 18.62
C SER A 17 -6.73 31.79 17.89
N THR A 18 -6.44 30.60 18.41
CA THR A 18 -5.52 29.65 17.75
C THR A 18 -6.20 28.79 16.67
N ARG A 19 -7.53 28.60 16.76
CA ARG A 19 -8.29 27.81 15.78
C ARG A 19 -8.58 28.55 14.48
N GLU A 20 -8.72 29.88 14.50
CA GLU A 20 -8.93 30.67 13.28
C GLU A 20 -7.64 30.89 12.47
N LYS A 21 -6.45 30.86 13.09
CA LYS A 21 -5.18 30.92 12.36
C LYS A 21 -4.74 29.58 11.75
N ALA A 22 -5.20 28.44 12.30
CA ALA A 22 -4.96 27.13 11.71
C ALA A 22 -5.91 26.82 10.54
N ALA A 23 -7.09 27.45 10.48
CA ALA A 23 -8.07 27.26 9.42
C ALA A 23 -7.76 28.05 8.13
N MET A 24 -6.85 29.03 8.16
CA MET A 24 -6.50 29.86 6.99
C MET A 24 -5.12 29.60 6.39
N ALA A 25 -4.33 28.68 6.95
CA ALA A 25 -3.02 28.30 6.39
C ALA A 25 -3.06 27.08 5.45
N GLY A 26 -4.22 26.47 5.23
CA GLY A 26 -4.37 25.24 4.43
C GLY A 26 -4.97 25.44 3.04
N ASN A 27 -5.20 26.67 2.59
CA ASN A 27 -5.93 26.94 1.33
C ASN A 27 -5.04 27.46 0.19
N GLN A 28 -3.83 26.92 0.11
CA GLN A 28 -2.98 26.99 -1.08
C GLN A 28 -2.31 25.62 -1.29
N ARG A 29 -3.11 24.56 -1.44
CA ARG A 29 -2.64 23.44 -2.26
C ARG A 29 -2.60 23.99 -3.68
N ALA A 30 -1.40 24.45 -4.04
CA ALA A 30 -1.02 24.68 -5.42
C ALA A 30 -1.62 23.56 -6.27
N GLU A 31 -2.13 23.94 -7.44
CA GLU A 31 -2.45 23.01 -8.52
C GLU A 31 -1.16 22.26 -8.87
N SER A 32 -0.81 21.25 -8.08
CA SER A 32 0.31 20.37 -8.35
C SER A 32 -0.12 19.56 -9.54
N GLY A 33 0.46 19.86 -10.70
CA GLY A 33 0.43 18.96 -11.84
C GLY A 33 0.69 17.54 -11.32
N SER A 34 -0.26 16.65 -11.61
CA SER A 34 -0.22 15.25 -11.19
C SER A 34 1.19 14.68 -11.35
N ARG A 35 1.74 14.07 -10.30
CA ARG A 35 3.08 13.44 -10.27
C ARG A 35 3.33 12.50 -11.45
N PHE A 36 2.26 11.88 -11.96
CA PHE A 36 2.28 10.94 -13.08
C PHE A 36 1.56 11.52 -14.30
N THR A 37 2.12 11.23 -15.47
CA THR A 37 1.51 11.58 -16.77
C THR A 37 0.24 10.76 -17.03
N GLU A 38 -0.65 11.24 -17.90
CA GLU A 38 -1.85 10.49 -18.27
C GLU A 38 -1.53 9.14 -18.95
N ALA A 39 -0.42 9.06 -19.68
CA ALA A 39 0.06 7.81 -20.27
C ALA A 39 0.48 6.79 -19.20
N GLN A 40 1.20 7.24 -18.17
CA GLN A 40 1.55 6.40 -17.02
C GLN A 40 0.30 5.92 -16.26
N LYS A 41 -0.68 6.81 -16.06
CA LYS A 41 -1.94 6.44 -15.42
C LYS A 41 -2.70 5.38 -16.23
N ALA A 42 -2.84 5.59 -17.53
CA ALA A 42 -3.48 4.64 -18.43
C ALA A 42 -2.79 3.27 -18.40
N HIS A 43 -1.45 3.24 -18.44
CA HIS A 43 -0.66 2.01 -18.36
C HIS A 43 -0.92 1.22 -17.08
N LEU A 44 -0.88 1.87 -15.92
CA LEU A 44 -1.17 1.20 -14.64
C LEU A 44 -2.63 0.69 -14.61
N LEU A 45 -3.59 1.48 -15.09
CA LEU A 45 -4.99 1.06 -15.14
C LEU A 45 -5.20 -0.14 -16.07
N ASP A 46 -4.49 -0.22 -17.20
CA ASP A 46 -4.52 -1.36 -18.11
C ASP A 46 -3.95 -2.62 -17.46
N LEU A 47 -2.84 -2.51 -16.72
CA LEU A 47 -2.27 -3.63 -15.96
C LEU A 47 -3.22 -4.11 -14.86
N ILE A 48 -3.84 -3.18 -14.12
CA ILE A 48 -4.85 -3.52 -13.10
C ILE A 48 -6.03 -4.24 -13.75
N ALA A 49 -6.56 -3.72 -14.87
CA ALA A 49 -7.69 -4.34 -15.57
C ALA A 49 -7.36 -5.76 -16.08
N LYS A 50 -6.16 -5.93 -16.65
CA LYS A 50 -5.64 -7.23 -17.10
C LYS A 50 -5.59 -8.25 -15.96
N TRP A 51 -4.99 -7.89 -14.82
CA TRP A 51 -4.83 -8.83 -13.71
C TRP A 51 -6.10 -9.04 -12.91
N ARG A 52 -6.93 -8.00 -12.75
CA ARG A 52 -8.27 -8.12 -12.16
C ARG A 52 -9.10 -9.19 -12.88
N LYS A 53 -9.05 -9.22 -14.21
CA LYS A 53 -9.72 -10.27 -15.01
C LYS A 53 -9.09 -11.65 -14.82
N ARG A 54 -7.75 -11.74 -14.83
CA ARG A 54 -7.03 -13.03 -14.68
C ARG A 54 -7.23 -13.67 -13.31
N LEU A 55 -7.35 -12.85 -12.26
CA LEU A 55 -7.55 -13.29 -10.88
C LEU A 55 -9.04 -13.36 -10.49
N HIS A 56 -9.96 -13.15 -11.43
CA HIS A 56 -11.41 -13.16 -11.21
C HIS A 56 -11.90 -12.17 -10.13
N LEU A 57 -11.29 -10.99 -10.09
CA LEU A 57 -11.58 -9.90 -9.17
C LEU A 57 -12.53 -8.86 -9.77
N GLU A 58 -13.35 -9.21 -10.77
CA GLU A 58 -14.30 -8.28 -11.40
C GLU A 58 -15.36 -7.76 -10.41
N HIS A 59 -15.60 -8.47 -9.32
CA HIS A 59 -16.49 -8.02 -8.25
C HIS A 59 -15.85 -6.98 -7.32
N TRP A 60 -14.53 -6.76 -7.41
CA TRP A 60 -13.82 -5.75 -6.64
C TRP A 60 -13.86 -4.37 -7.30
N THR A 61 -14.07 -3.34 -6.50
CA THR A 61 -13.81 -1.95 -6.87
C THR A 61 -12.37 -1.60 -6.47
N ILE A 62 -11.53 -1.33 -7.46
CA ILE A 62 -10.12 -0.94 -7.23
C ILE A 62 -9.95 0.51 -7.68
N ARG A 63 -9.46 1.36 -6.78
CA ARG A 63 -9.19 2.78 -7.03
C ARG A 63 -7.69 3.04 -6.90
N VAL A 64 -7.18 3.98 -7.69
CA VAL A 64 -5.78 4.42 -7.60
C VAL A 64 -5.74 5.82 -7.01
N GLU A 65 -4.98 5.98 -5.93
CA GLU A 65 -4.70 7.25 -5.27
C GLU A 65 -3.36 7.77 -5.80
N TRP A 66 -3.41 8.82 -6.63
CA TRP A 66 -2.23 9.34 -7.33
C TRP A 66 -1.44 10.38 -6.50
N ASP A 67 -2.08 10.95 -5.49
CA ASP A 67 -1.55 12.08 -4.70
C ASP A 67 -0.90 11.63 -3.38
N GLU A 68 -1.14 10.39 -2.94
CA GLU A 68 -0.53 9.81 -1.75
C GLU A 68 0.52 8.78 -2.18
N PRO A 69 1.81 9.02 -1.88
CA PRO A 69 2.83 8.03 -2.20
C PRO A 69 2.56 6.76 -1.39
N ALA A 70 2.92 5.61 -1.98
CA ALA A 70 3.12 4.41 -1.18
C ALA A 70 4.19 4.69 -0.09
N ASN A 71 4.35 3.77 0.86
CA ASN A 71 5.51 3.84 1.77
C ASN A 71 6.79 4.02 0.94
N GLU A 72 7.79 4.75 1.45
CA GLU A 72 8.99 5.16 0.70
C GLU A 72 9.73 3.98 0.06
N ASP A 73 9.58 2.78 0.63
CA ASP A 73 10.21 1.54 0.16
C ASP A 73 9.32 0.66 -0.74
N ALA A 74 8.09 1.09 -1.06
CA ALA A 74 7.10 0.27 -1.77
C ALA A 74 6.88 0.73 -3.22
N ILE A 75 6.95 -0.21 -4.16
CA ILE A 75 6.70 0.03 -5.60
C ILE A 75 5.24 0.44 -5.82
N LEU A 76 4.34 -0.38 -5.28
CA LEU A 76 2.92 -0.13 -5.12
C LEU A 76 2.55 -0.53 -3.69
N SER A 77 1.44 -0.02 -3.18
CA SER A 77 0.83 -0.61 -2.00
C SER A 77 -0.68 -0.61 -2.14
N ILE A 78 -1.32 -1.64 -1.60
CA ILE A 78 -2.77 -1.76 -1.57
C ILE A 78 -3.30 -1.67 -0.14
N ASN A 79 -4.41 -0.96 0.01
CA ASN A 79 -5.22 -0.97 1.22
C ASN A 79 -6.58 -1.60 0.91
N VAL A 80 -6.84 -2.75 1.54
CA VAL A 80 -8.03 -3.55 1.33
C VAL A 80 -9.08 -3.24 2.40
N ILE A 81 -10.23 -2.71 1.98
CA ILE A 81 -11.41 -2.56 2.85
C ILE A 81 -12.26 -3.83 2.76
N CYS A 82 -11.95 -4.75 3.68
CA CYS A 82 -12.65 -6.02 3.83
C CYS A 82 -14.17 -5.82 4.06
N GLY A 83 -14.98 -6.73 3.52
CA GLY A 83 -16.45 -6.66 3.58
C GLY A 83 -17.12 -5.72 2.56
N ARG A 84 -16.35 -4.88 1.84
CA ARG A 84 -16.88 -4.00 0.78
C ARG A 84 -16.36 -4.31 -0.63
N HIS A 85 -15.47 -5.30 -0.77
CA HIS A 85 -14.74 -5.58 -2.00
C HIS A 85 -14.16 -4.30 -2.62
N LEU A 86 -13.55 -3.45 -1.79
CA LEU A 86 -13.01 -2.16 -2.18
C LEU A 86 -11.53 -2.12 -1.79
N ALA A 87 -10.68 -1.74 -2.74
CA ALA A 87 -9.25 -1.57 -2.52
C ALA A 87 -8.73 -0.26 -3.10
N TYR A 88 -7.74 0.32 -2.43
CA TYR A 88 -7.05 1.53 -2.84
C TYR A 88 -5.58 1.22 -3.09
N ILE A 89 -5.11 1.47 -4.31
CA ILE A 89 -3.71 1.35 -4.70
C ILE A 89 -3.05 2.72 -4.59
N ARG A 90 -1.90 2.78 -3.94
CA ARG A 90 -1.01 3.94 -3.90
C ARG A 90 0.23 3.65 -4.71
N VAL A 91 0.75 4.67 -5.38
CA VAL A 91 1.84 4.53 -6.34
C VAL A 91 3.13 5.09 -5.75
N GLY A 92 4.14 4.24 -5.61
CA GLY A 92 5.49 4.62 -5.19
C GLY A 92 6.37 4.96 -6.39
N ASP A 93 7.47 4.21 -6.55
CA ASP A 93 8.42 4.34 -7.66
C ASP A 93 8.09 3.42 -8.85
N PHE A 94 6.87 2.87 -8.91
CA PHE A 94 6.39 1.92 -9.94
C PHE A 94 6.92 2.13 -11.37
N PHE A 95 6.89 3.37 -11.87
CA PHE A 95 7.27 3.67 -13.25
C PHE A 95 8.79 3.67 -13.50
N ASP A 96 9.60 3.61 -12.45
CA ASP A 96 11.07 3.52 -12.53
C ASP A 96 11.54 2.07 -12.71
N HIS A 97 10.63 1.09 -12.55
CA HIS A 97 10.91 -0.34 -12.69
C HIS A 97 10.66 -0.86 -14.10
N SER A 98 11.24 -2.04 -14.41
CA SER A 98 11.02 -2.70 -15.70
C SER A 98 9.57 -3.14 -15.90
N PRO A 99 9.09 -3.32 -17.14
CA PRO A 99 7.72 -3.81 -17.40
C PRO A 99 7.39 -5.13 -16.71
N ALA A 100 8.35 -6.04 -16.56
CA ALA A 100 8.15 -7.31 -15.87
C ALA A 100 7.95 -7.11 -14.35
N GLN A 101 8.75 -6.23 -13.73
CA GLN A 101 8.58 -5.87 -12.33
C GLN A 101 7.27 -5.11 -12.08
N GLN A 102 6.89 -4.22 -12.99
CA GLN A 102 5.59 -3.53 -12.94
C GLN A 102 4.43 -4.51 -13.01
N GLU A 103 4.48 -5.46 -13.94
CA GLU A 103 3.43 -6.48 -14.08
C GLU A 103 3.37 -7.38 -12.83
N ASN A 104 4.51 -7.75 -12.27
CA ASN A 104 4.61 -8.52 -11.04
C ASN A 104 4.07 -7.76 -9.83
N ALA A 105 4.43 -6.49 -9.65
CA ALA A 105 3.96 -5.65 -8.55
C ALA A 105 2.43 -5.50 -8.57
N VAL A 106 1.83 -5.22 -9.74
CA VAL A 106 0.36 -5.19 -9.85
C VAL A 106 -0.26 -6.54 -9.50
N CYS A 107 0.34 -7.65 -9.95
CA CYS A 107 -0.15 -8.98 -9.61
C CYS A 107 -0.07 -9.25 -8.09
N HIS A 108 1.06 -8.91 -7.45
CA HIS A 108 1.28 -9.01 -6.01
C HIS A 108 0.18 -8.26 -5.24
N GLU A 109 0.00 -6.97 -5.53
CA GLU A 109 -1.00 -6.15 -4.84
C GLU A 109 -2.42 -6.70 -5.01
N LEU A 110 -2.79 -7.18 -6.21
CA LEU A 110 -4.15 -7.68 -6.42
C LEU A 110 -4.40 -9.04 -5.77
N ILE A 111 -3.37 -9.84 -5.51
CA ILE A 111 -3.50 -11.09 -4.76
C ILE A 111 -3.89 -10.80 -3.29
N HIS A 112 -3.41 -9.69 -2.70
CA HIS A 112 -3.80 -9.27 -1.35
C HIS A 112 -5.31 -9.06 -1.20
N CYS A 113 -6.03 -8.63 -2.23
CA CYS A 113 -7.49 -8.54 -2.19
C CYS A 113 -8.16 -9.86 -1.74
N VAL A 114 -7.60 -11.01 -2.16
CA VAL A 114 -8.13 -12.34 -1.79
C VAL A 114 -7.70 -12.73 -0.38
N PHE A 115 -6.41 -12.56 -0.06
CA PHE A 115 -5.86 -13.02 1.21
C PHE A 115 -6.24 -12.14 2.40
N ASP A 116 -6.30 -10.83 2.23
CA ASP A 116 -6.71 -9.92 3.31
C ASP A 116 -8.17 -10.11 3.70
N ALA A 117 -9.05 -10.41 2.73
CA ALA A 117 -10.45 -10.71 3.01
C ALA A 117 -10.58 -11.99 3.86
N PHE A 118 -9.79 -13.03 3.56
CA PHE A 118 -9.71 -14.22 4.40
C PHE A 118 -9.10 -13.91 5.78
N TRP A 119 -8.04 -13.10 5.81
CA TRP A 119 -7.33 -12.76 7.03
C TRP A 119 -8.22 -11.95 7.98
N TYR A 120 -9.05 -11.05 7.48
CA TYR A 120 -9.98 -10.25 8.29
C TYR A 120 -10.87 -11.10 9.21
N GLU A 121 -11.42 -12.20 8.67
CA GLU A 121 -12.27 -13.12 9.43
C GLU A 121 -11.46 -13.90 10.49
N VAL A 122 -10.25 -14.35 10.13
CA VAL A 122 -9.35 -15.05 11.06
C VAL A 122 -8.86 -14.12 12.17
N ASP A 123 -8.57 -12.86 11.82
CA ASP A 123 -8.09 -11.82 12.73
C ASP A 123 -9.16 -11.48 13.77
N ALA A 124 -10.42 -11.34 13.36
CA ALA A 124 -11.55 -11.12 14.27
C ALA A 124 -11.72 -12.26 15.30
N LEU A 125 -11.57 -13.52 14.85
CA LEU A 125 -11.60 -14.68 15.74
C LEU A 125 -10.39 -14.71 16.69
N ALA A 126 -9.21 -14.39 16.18
CA ALA A 126 -7.98 -14.39 16.97
C ALA A 126 -7.98 -13.29 18.05
N ILE A 127 -8.42 -12.08 17.72
CA ILE A 127 -8.53 -10.95 18.66
C ILE A 127 -9.49 -11.28 19.81
N SER A 128 -10.59 -12.00 19.52
CA SER A 128 -11.58 -12.36 20.55
C SER A 128 -11.13 -13.53 21.44
N THR A 129 -10.12 -14.30 21.04
CA THR A 129 -9.72 -15.55 21.71
C THR A 129 -8.37 -15.46 22.40
N LEU A 130 -7.42 -14.71 21.83
CA LEU A 130 -6.03 -14.68 22.29
C LEU A 130 -5.77 -13.47 23.20
N ARG A 131 -4.76 -13.60 24.05
CA ARG A 131 -4.18 -12.44 24.75
C ARG A 131 -3.49 -11.53 23.72
N SER A 132 -3.51 -10.22 23.98
CA SER A 132 -2.96 -9.22 23.05
C SER A 132 -1.50 -9.49 22.64
N GLU A 133 -0.63 -9.86 23.59
CA GLU A 133 0.78 -10.18 23.28
C GLU A 133 0.92 -11.40 22.35
N ASP A 134 0.18 -12.48 22.64
CA ASP A 134 0.18 -13.70 21.84
C ASP A 134 -0.39 -13.43 20.44
N TYR A 135 -1.45 -12.63 20.36
CA TYR A 135 -2.02 -12.14 19.10
C TYR A 135 -0.99 -11.38 18.28
N HIS A 136 -0.29 -10.39 18.85
CA HIS A 136 0.70 -9.60 18.11
C HIS A 136 1.86 -10.46 17.60
N ARG A 137 2.33 -11.41 18.41
CA ARG A 137 3.39 -12.34 18.01
C ARG A 137 2.95 -13.25 16.87
N MET A 138 1.74 -13.82 16.98
CA MET A 138 1.16 -14.68 15.96
C MET A 138 0.92 -13.91 14.65
N ASN A 139 0.26 -12.75 14.72
CA ASN A 139 -0.07 -11.92 13.58
C ASN A 139 1.19 -11.47 12.82
N GLY A 140 2.24 -11.07 13.53
CA GLY A 140 3.52 -10.70 12.91
C GLY A 140 4.19 -11.85 12.14
N VAL A 141 4.08 -13.08 12.64
CA VAL A 141 4.59 -14.27 11.93
C VAL A 141 3.73 -14.57 10.70
N LEU A 142 2.41 -14.57 10.85
CA LEU A 142 1.48 -14.92 9.78
C LEU A 142 1.51 -13.92 8.63
N LYS A 143 1.52 -12.62 8.90
CA LYS A 143 1.71 -11.59 7.86
C LYS A 143 2.96 -11.83 7.03
N ARG A 144 4.12 -12.07 7.65
CA ARG A 144 5.36 -12.35 6.91
C ARG A 144 5.29 -13.60 6.05
N HIS A 145 4.60 -14.65 6.49
CA HIS A 145 4.43 -15.85 5.68
C HIS A 145 3.44 -15.65 4.54
N MET A 146 2.38 -14.89 4.77
CA MET A 146 1.42 -14.51 3.74
C MET A 146 2.07 -13.67 2.64
N GLU A 147 2.86 -12.64 2.99
CA GLU A 147 3.63 -11.86 2.01
C GLU A 147 4.50 -12.77 1.12
N ARG A 148 5.21 -13.74 1.71
CA ARG A 148 6.02 -14.70 0.93
C ARG A 148 5.18 -15.57 0.00
N VAL A 149 3.98 -15.96 0.43
CA VAL A 149 3.06 -16.71 -0.44
C VAL A 149 2.58 -15.83 -1.59
N VAL A 150 2.23 -14.57 -1.30
CA VAL A 150 1.86 -13.58 -2.32
C VAL A 150 3.02 -13.37 -3.30
N ASP A 151 4.25 -13.19 -2.84
CA ASP A 151 5.45 -13.07 -3.68
C ASP A 151 5.64 -14.27 -4.60
N HIS A 152 5.49 -15.48 -4.07
CA HIS A 152 5.63 -16.71 -4.86
C HIS A 152 4.54 -16.84 -5.91
N LEU A 153 3.30 -16.52 -5.57
CA LEU A 153 2.17 -16.54 -6.51
C LEU A 153 2.33 -15.46 -7.59
N ALA A 154 2.67 -14.24 -7.19
CA ALA A 154 2.95 -13.15 -8.13
C ALA A 154 4.08 -13.51 -9.09
N THR A 155 5.17 -14.10 -8.57
CA THR A 155 6.29 -14.58 -9.41
C THR A 155 5.88 -15.70 -10.35
N ALA A 156 5.01 -16.63 -9.90
CA ALA A 156 4.53 -17.72 -10.74
C ALA A 156 3.61 -17.23 -11.87
N PHE A 157 2.77 -16.23 -11.60
CA PHE A 157 1.84 -15.68 -12.58
C PHE A 157 2.44 -14.62 -13.49
N ALA A 158 3.31 -13.77 -12.93
CA ALA A 158 4.00 -12.66 -13.57
C ALA A 158 5.49 -12.74 -13.27
N PRO A 159 6.25 -13.62 -13.95
CA PRO A 159 7.66 -13.80 -13.67
C PRO A 159 8.45 -12.52 -13.91
N ILE A 160 9.28 -12.15 -12.94
CA ILE A 160 10.33 -11.15 -13.13
C ILE A 160 11.45 -11.85 -13.89
N ASP A 161 11.70 -11.44 -15.13
CA ASP A 161 12.79 -12.04 -15.91
C ASP A 161 14.14 -11.52 -15.41
N ASP A 162 14.75 -12.31 -14.54
CA ASP A 162 16.05 -12.04 -13.92
C ASP A 162 17.23 -12.33 -14.86
N SER A 163 16.96 -12.50 -16.16
CA SER A 163 17.96 -12.84 -17.18
C SER A 163 19.11 -11.82 -17.24
N ALA A 164 18.84 -10.54 -16.91
CA ALA A 164 19.86 -9.49 -16.75
C ALA A 164 20.84 -9.76 -15.59
N LEU A 165 20.38 -10.29 -14.46
CA LEU A 165 21.23 -10.66 -13.31
C LEU A 165 22.03 -11.94 -13.58
N ARG A 166 21.48 -12.87 -14.37
CA ARG A 166 22.14 -14.14 -14.72
C ARG A 166 23.25 -14.01 -15.77
N HIS A 167 23.25 -12.96 -16.60
CA HIS A 167 24.31 -12.73 -17.60
C HIS A 167 25.54 -12.00 -17.05
N GLY A 168 25.42 -11.24 -15.95
CA GLY A 168 26.59 -10.68 -15.24
C GLY A 168 27.44 -11.73 -14.52
N ALA A 169 26.82 -12.80 -14.01
CA ALA A 169 27.53 -13.87 -13.30
C ALA A 169 28.34 -14.80 -14.21
N LYS A 170 28.00 -14.92 -15.50
CA LYS A 170 28.72 -15.78 -16.45
C LYS A 170 30.04 -15.19 -16.96
N LEU A 171 30.22 -13.87 -16.91
CA LEU A 171 31.47 -13.23 -17.34
C LEU A 171 32.59 -13.30 -16.28
N ALA A 172 32.25 -13.55 -15.01
CA ALA A 172 33.23 -13.63 -13.92
C ALA A 172 33.94 -15.00 -13.80
N VAL A 173 33.48 -16.05 -14.50
CA VAL A 173 34.00 -17.42 -14.33
C VAL A 173 34.97 -17.86 -15.45
N SER A 174 35.09 -17.10 -16.55
CA SER A 174 35.98 -17.47 -17.66
C SER A 174 37.46 -17.06 -17.50
N GLY A 175 37.84 -16.45 -16.37
CA GLY A 175 39.17 -15.87 -16.15
C GLY A 175 40.22 -16.72 -15.43
N ARG A 176 39.90 -17.94 -14.96
CA ARG A 176 40.93 -18.83 -14.35
C ARG A 176 41.25 -19.98 -15.30
N ARG A 177 42.31 -19.80 -16.09
CA ARG A 177 43.06 -20.91 -16.71
C ARG A 177 44.04 -21.51 -15.67
N PRO A 178 44.35 -22.81 -15.82
CA PRO A 178 45.07 -23.63 -14.84
C PRO A 178 46.51 -23.17 -14.58
#